data_AF-A0AAD7F8V6-F1
#
_entry.id   AF-A0AAD7F8V6-F1
#
_cell.length_a   1.000
_cell.length_b   1.000
_cell.length_c   1.000
_cell.angle_alpha   90.00
_cell.angle_beta   90.00
_cell.angle_gamma   90.00
#
_symmetry.space_group_name_H-M   'P 1'
#
loop_
_entity.id
_entity.type
_entity.pdbx_description
1 polymer ?
#
loop_
_entity_poly.entity_id
_entity_poly.type
_entity_poly.pdbx_seq_one_letter_code
_entity_poly.pdbx_strand_id
1 'polypeptide(L)'
;LSTRIYQTALQFSHANDRKKAEKDSGLGQYSQLLEDLRIRLDEGYTFTSEQKKNIRVQVQDTIYEASRTSFREPNRGVSKKLTENKQSMKLSGVFGNPSREKALFVLVKRICSSVRNSLRQDIRNSIEAAVNLPDFAYASATKFKRGGPGLNLPVGFTVHVALLV
;
A
#
# COMPACT_ATOMS: atom_id res chain seq x y z
N LEU A 1 -47.81 -27.74 -44.41
CA LEU A 1 -46.34 -27.64 -44.22
C LEU A 1 -45.81 -26.22 -44.42
N SER A 2 -46.16 -25.54 -45.52
CA SER A 2 -45.67 -24.17 -45.84
C SER A 2 -45.88 -23.14 -44.72
N THR A 3 -47.07 -23.09 -44.10
CA THR A 3 -47.38 -22.14 -43.02
C THR A 3 -46.51 -22.27 -41.77
N ARG A 4 -46.13 -23.49 -41.40
CA ARG A 4 -45.21 -23.73 -40.26
C ARG A 4 -43.80 -23.23 -40.56
N ILE A 5 -43.32 -23.43 -41.79
CA ILE A 5 -42.00 -22.98 -42.24
C ILE A 5 -41.93 -21.44 -42.18
N TYR A 6 -42.99 -20.77 -42.66
CA TYR A 6 -43.09 -19.31 -42.58
C TYR A 6 -43.13 -18.79 -41.14
N GLN A 7 -43.87 -19.44 -40.24
CA GLN A 7 -43.88 -19.06 -38.82
C GLN A 7 -42.51 -19.21 -38.16
N THR A 8 -41.81 -20.32 -38.43
CA THR A 8 -40.45 -20.49 -37.89
C THR A 8 -39.48 -19.47 -38.45
N ALA A 9 -39.57 -19.13 -39.75
CA ALA A 9 -38.73 -18.11 -40.38
C ALA A 9 -38.96 -16.72 -39.74
N LEU A 10 -40.22 -16.35 -39.49
CA LEU A 10 -40.58 -15.11 -38.79
C LEU A 10 -40.04 -15.09 -37.35
N GLN A 11 -40.14 -16.19 -36.61
CA GLN A 11 -39.59 -16.29 -35.26
C GLN A 11 -38.07 -16.14 -35.23
N PHE A 12 -37.35 -16.75 -36.19
CA PHE A 12 -35.91 -16.59 -36.32
C PHE A 12 -35.52 -15.16 -36.73
N SER A 13 -36.27 -14.53 -37.65
CA SER A 13 -36.04 -13.13 -38.01
C SER A 13 -36.19 -12.22 -36.80
N HIS A 14 -37.29 -12.33 -36.05
CA HIS A 14 -37.53 -11.54 -34.84
C HIS A 14 -36.48 -11.77 -33.75
N ALA A 15 -36.02 -13.02 -33.56
CA ALA A 15 -34.96 -13.32 -32.61
C ALA A 15 -33.61 -12.70 -33.04
N ASN A 16 -33.34 -12.65 -34.34
CA ASN A 16 -32.10 -12.06 -34.87
C ASN A 16 -32.14 -10.53 -34.79
N ASP A 17 -33.29 -9.92 -35.07
CA ASP A 17 -33.49 -8.48 -34.96
C ASP A 17 -33.43 -8.00 -33.51
N ARG A 18 -33.92 -8.81 -32.55
CA ARG A 18 -33.72 -8.55 -31.11
C ARG A 18 -32.25 -8.61 -30.70
N LYS A 19 -31.50 -9.60 -31.17
CA LYS A 19 -30.05 -9.69 -30.89
C LYS A 19 -29.25 -8.53 -31.51
N LYS A 20 -29.65 -8.06 -32.69
CA LYS A 20 -29.07 -6.87 -33.31
C LYS A 20 -29.45 -5.61 -32.53
N ALA A 21 -30.72 -5.45 -32.17
CA ALA A 21 -31.18 -4.34 -31.33
C ALA A 21 -30.50 -4.34 -29.95
N GLU A 22 -30.25 -5.49 -29.32
CA GLU A 22 -29.48 -5.59 -28.07
C GLU A 22 -28.01 -5.20 -28.27
N LYS A 23 -27.39 -5.58 -29.39
CA LYS A 23 -26.04 -5.11 -29.76
C LYS A 23 -26.00 -3.61 -30.04
N ASP A 24 -27.01 -3.07 -30.70
CA ASP A 24 -27.13 -1.66 -31.09
C ASP A 24 -27.68 -0.78 -29.96
N SER A 25 -28.29 -1.36 -28.91
CA SER A 25 -28.89 -0.64 -27.78
C SER A 25 -27.90 0.09 -26.88
N GLY A 26 -26.61 0.12 -27.24
CA GLY A 26 -25.57 0.89 -26.53
C GLY A 26 -25.21 0.35 -25.14
N LEU A 27 -26.02 -0.52 -24.53
CA LEU A 27 -25.81 -1.07 -23.19
C LEU A 27 -24.46 -1.80 -23.04
N GLY A 28 -24.04 -2.53 -24.07
CA GLY A 28 -22.70 -3.15 -24.10
C GLY A 28 -21.56 -2.13 -24.19
N GLN A 29 -21.77 -1.02 -24.90
CA GLN A 29 -20.81 0.09 -24.98
C GLN A 29 -20.73 0.86 -23.67
N TYR A 30 -21.85 1.06 -22.96
CA TYR A 30 -21.86 1.67 -21.63
C TYR A 30 -21.09 0.82 -20.61
N SER A 31 -21.24 -0.51 -20.64
CA SER A 31 -20.47 -1.39 -19.75
C SER A 31 -18.96 -1.31 -20.01
N GLN A 32 -18.54 -1.23 -21.28
CA GLN A 32 -17.13 -1.06 -21.64
C GLN A 32 -16.60 0.31 -21.19
N LEU A 33 -17.38 1.37 -21.42
CA LEU A 33 -17.00 2.73 -21.05
C LEU A 33 -16.91 2.89 -19.51
N LEU A 34 -17.80 2.24 -18.76
CA LEU A 34 -17.71 2.19 -17.28
C LEU A 34 -16.46 1.44 -16.80
N GLU A 35 -16.08 0.34 -17.46
CA GLU A 35 -14.87 -0.39 -17.11
C GLU A 35 -13.61 0.43 -17.46
N ASP A 36 -13.58 1.10 -18.61
CA ASP A 36 -12.49 2.01 -18.99
C ASP A 36 -12.36 3.18 -18.01
N LEU A 37 -13.47 3.77 -17.58
CA LEU A 37 -13.49 4.81 -16.54
C LEU A 37 -12.96 4.27 -15.21
N ARG A 38 -13.37 3.05 -14.82
CA ARG A 38 -12.88 2.40 -13.60
C ARG A 38 -11.37 2.17 -13.66
N ILE A 39 -10.85 1.66 -14.78
CA ILE A 39 -9.42 1.44 -14.99
C ILE A 39 -8.65 2.75 -14.85
N ARG A 40 -9.10 3.83 -15.52
CA ARG A 40 -8.45 5.15 -15.43
C ARG A 40 -8.48 5.73 -14.02
N LEU A 41 -9.60 5.55 -13.30
CA LEU A 41 -9.70 5.98 -11.90
C LEU A 41 -8.74 5.21 -10.99
N ASP A 42 -8.49 3.93 -11.28
CA ASP A 42 -7.52 3.12 -10.54
C ASP A 42 -6.07 3.47 -10.89
N GLU A 43 -5.76 3.81 -12.14
CA GLU A 43 -4.43 4.30 -12.55
C GLU A 43 -4.13 5.69 -11.96
N GLY A 44 -5.13 6.56 -11.87
CA GLY A 44 -5.04 7.88 -11.25
C GLY A 44 -5.05 7.86 -9.72
N TYR A 45 -5.10 6.69 -9.08
CA TYR A 45 -5.16 6.60 -7.63
C TYR A 45 -3.88 7.15 -6.98
N THR A 46 -4.06 8.13 -6.09
CA THR A 46 -2.97 8.70 -5.31
C THR A 46 -3.24 8.60 -3.82
N PHE A 47 -2.21 8.24 -3.06
CA PHE A 47 -2.29 8.21 -1.61
C PHE A 47 -2.37 9.62 -1.04
N THR A 48 -3.29 9.83 -0.10
CA THR A 48 -3.45 11.09 0.61
C THR A 48 -2.21 11.39 1.47
N SER A 49 -2.02 12.65 1.84
CA SER A 49 -0.92 13.06 2.73
C SER A 49 -0.98 12.32 4.07
N GLU A 50 -2.19 12.15 4.60
CA GLU A 50 -2.44 11.42 5.85
C GLU A 50 -2.04 9.94 5.75
N GLN A 51 -2.47 9.25 4.68
CA GLN A 51 -2.08 7.85 4.44
C GLN A 51 -0.56 7.71 4.34
N LYS A 52 0.11 8.61 3.59
CA LYS A 52 1.57 8.62 3.46
C LYS A 52 2.26 8.82 4.81
N LYS A 53 1.73 9.71 5.66
CA LYS A 53 2.24 9.96 7.02
C LYS A 53 2.08 8.71 7.90
N ASN A 54 0.91 8.08 7.89
CA ASN A 54 0.63 6.88 8.67
C ASN A 54 1.52 5.70 8.24
N ILE A 55 1.69 5.50 6.93
CA ILE A 55 2.61 4.49 6.38
C ILE A 55 4.04 4.79 6.83
N ARG A 56 4.49 6.05 6.78
CA ARG A 56 5.83 6.44 7.24
C ARG A 56 6.05 6.12 8.71
N VAL A 57 5.11 6.48 9.58
CA VAL A 57 5.19 6.17 11.02
C VAL A 57 5.29 4.66 11.24
N GLN A 58 4.47 3.88 10.52
CA GLN A 58 4.52 2.42 10.61
C GLN A 58 5.87 1.85 10.14
N VAL A 59 6.43 2.42 9.07
CA VAL A 59 7.76 2.04 8.56
C VAL A 59 8.85 2.37 9.58
N GLN A 60 8.84 3.56 10.17
CA GLN A 60 9.81 3.97 11.18
C GLN A 60 9.79 3.01 12.38
N ASP A 61 8.60 2.74 12.89
CA ASP A 61 8.40 1.83 14.03
C ASP A 61 8.88 0.41 13.71
N THR A 62 8.58 -0.10 12.51
CA THR A 62 9.01 -1.44 12.09
C THR A 62 10.51 -1.53 11.84
N ILE A 63 11.15 -0.44 11.40
CA ILE A 63 12.60 -0.40 11.20
C ILE A 63 13.33 -0.33 12.55
N TYR A 64 12.77 0.39 13.51
CA TYR A 64 13.37 0.64 14.82
C TYR A 64 12.94 -0.36 15.90
N GLU A 65 12.27 -1.45 15.52
CA GLU A 65 11.76 -2.47 16.42
C GLU A 65 12.92 -3.28 17.05
N ALA A 66 13.03 -3.26 18.38
CA ALA A 66 14.17 -3.85 19.09
C ALA A 66 14.38 -5.36 18.84
N SER A 67 13.30 -6.11 18.58
CA SER A 67 13.34 -7.55 18.31
C SER A 67 13.77 -7.90 16.88
N ARG A 68 13.98 -6.89 16.03
CA ARG A 68 14.18 -7.12 14.61
C ARG A 68 15.64 -7.40 14.28
N THR A 69 15.86 -8.55 13.65
CA THR A 69 17.18 -9.02 13.20
C THR A 69 17.45 -8.74 11.72
N SER A 70 16.42 -8.67 10.88
CA SER A 70 16.57 -8.46 9.44
C SER A 70 16.50 -6.99 9.05
N PHE A 71 17.65 -6.36 8.76
CA PHE A 71 17.71 -4.96 8.33
C PHE A 71 17.47 -4.77 6.82
N ARG A 72 17.72 -5.81 6.01
CA ARG A 72 17.75 -5.72 4.54
C ARG A 72 16.37 -5.46 3.92
N GLU A 73 15.31 -6.06 4.45
CA GLU A 73 13.99 -6.05 3.81
C GLU A 73 12.84 -5.65 4.76
N PRO A 74 12.76 -4.38 5.19
CA PRO A 74 11.64 -3.86 6.01
C PRO A 74 10.28 -3.97 5.35
N ASN A 75 10.23 -3.99 4.02
CA ASN A 75 8.99 -3.93 3.26
C ASN A 75 8.05 -5.09 3.59
N ARG A 76 8.58 -6.31 3.79
CA ARG A 76 7.76 -7.49 4.06
C ARG A 76 7.04 -7.40 5.42
N GLY A 77 7.76 -7.00 6.45
CA GLY A 77 7.19 -6.80 7.80
C GLY A 77 6.18 -5.64 7.82
N VAL A 78 6.51 -4.54 7.15
CA VAL A 78 5.61 -3.39 7.03
C VAL A 78 4.33 -3.77 6.31
N SER A 79 4.40 -4.43 5.14
CA SER A 79 3.21 -4.82 4.39
C SER A 79 2.26 -5.68 5.23
N LYS A 80 2.78 -6.64 6.01
CA LYS A 80 1.96 -7.45 6.92
C LYS A 80 1.23 -6.58 7.95
N LYS A 81 1.95 -5.68 8.62
CA LYS A 81 1.37 -4.76 9.61
C LYS A 81 0.35 -3.78 8.97
N LEU A 82 0.55 -3.37 7.72
CA LEU A 82 -0.40 -2.52 6.97
C LEU A 82 -1.70 -3.28 6.63
N THR A 83 -1.60 -4.57 6.27
CA THR A 83 -2.77 -5.40 5.98
C THR A 83 -3.61 -5.65 7.23
N GLU A 84 -2.95 -5.97 8.35
CA GLU A 84 -3.60 -6.17 9.66
C GLU A 84 -4.32 -4.89 10.14
N ASN A 85 -3.72 -3.72 9.90
CA ASN A 85 -4.22 -2.42 10.36
C ASN A 85 -4.89 -1.58 9.26
N LYS A 86 -5.38 -2.22 8.19
CA LYS A 86 -5.89 -1.51 7.01
C LYS A 86 -7.02 -0.52 7.29
N GLN A 87 -7.86 -0.79 8.29
CA GLN A 87 -8.96 0.10 8.69
C GLN A 87 -8.44 1.36 9.40
N SER A 88 -7.60 1.19 10.43
CA SER A 88 -7.05 2.32 11.21
C SER A 88 -6.12 3.20 10.38
N MET A 89 -5.52 2.66 9.32
CA MET A 89 -4.65 3.40 8.41
C MET A 89 -5.37 4.02 7.20
N LYS A 90 -6.71 3.89 7.13
CA LYS A 90 -7.54 4.35 6.00
C LYS A 90 -7.10 3.74 4.67
N LEU A 91 -6.69 2.47 4.67
CA LEU A 91 -6.25 1.69 3.50
C LEU A 91 -7.26 0.60 3.08
N SER A 92 -8.49 0.64 3.61
CA SER A 92 -9.53 -0.35 3.31
C SER A 92 -9.81 -0.50 1.81
N GLY A 93 -9.85 0.60 1.07
CA GLY A 93 -10.05 0.62 -0.39
C GLY A 93 -8.80 0.36 -1.23
N VAL A 94 -7.68 -0.01 -0.61
CA VAL A 94 -6.42 -0.35 -1.30
C VAL A 94 -6.28 -1.86 -1.43
N PHE A 95 -6.51 -2.59 -0.35
CA PHE A 95 -6.40 -4.06 -0.35
C PHE A 95 -7.59 -4.69 -1.09
N GLY A 96 -7.30 -5.67 -1.94
CA GLY A 96 -8.26 -6.29 -2.86
C GLY A 96 -8.31 -5.65 -4.25
N ASN A 97 -7.60 -4.54 -4.48
CA ASN A 97 -7.41 -3.94 -5.79
C ASN A 97 -5.93 -4.09 -6.24
N PRO A 98 -5.62 -4.94 -7.24
CA PRO A 98 -4.25 -5.20 -7.65
C PRO A 98 -3.44 -3.95 -8.06
N SER A 99 -4.07 -2.98 -8.71
CA SER A 99 -3.41 -1.75 -9.14
C SER A 99 -3.01 -0.88 -7.95
N ARG A 100 -3.92 -0.73 -6.99
CA ARG A 100 -3.67 0.06 -5.76
C ARG A 100 -2.69 -0.64 -4.84
N GLU A 101 -2.70 -1.97 -4.77
CA GLU A 101 -1.71 -2.75 -4.02
C GLU A 101 -0.30 -2.62 -4.61
N LYS A 102 -0.16 -2.63 -5.95
CA LYS A 102 1.11 -2.33 -6.61
C LYS A 102 1.59 -0.91 -6.28
N ALA A 103 0.71 0.08 -6.34
CA ALA A 103 1.03 1.45 -5.97
C ALA A 103 1.47 1.56 -4.49
N LEU A 104 0.78 0.85 -3.58
CA LEU A 104 1.13 0.79 -2.16
C LEU A 104 2.52 0.18 -1.97
N PHE A 105 2.81 -0.92 -2.66
CA PHE A 105 4.10 -1.60 -2.57
C PHE A 105 5.27 -0.70 -3.01
N VAL A 106 5.11 0.02 -4.11
CA VAL A 106 6.11 1.00 -4.58
C VAL A 106 6.29 2.12 -3.56
N LEU A 107 5.19 2.65 -3.01
CA LEU A 107 5.23 3.68 -1.97
C LEU A 107 5.97 3.20 -0.72
N VAL A 108 5.64 2.01 -0.22
CA VAL A 108 6.26 1.40 0.97
C VAL A 108 7.75 1.19 0.74
N LYS A 109 8.16 0.65 -0.41
CA LYS A 109 9.58 0.49 -0.77
C LYS A 109 10.34 1.82 -0.70
N ARG A 110 9.79 2.87 -1.32
CA ARG A 110 10.40 4.20 -1.33
C ARG A 110 10.53 4.77 0.09
N ILE A 111 9.46 4.70 0.90
CA ILE A 111 9.47 5.20 2.28
C ILE A 111 10.47 4.40 3.12
N CYS A 112 10.50 3.07 2.99
CA CYS A 112 11.46 2.23 3.70
C CYS A 112 12.90 2.57 3.37
N SER A 113 13.22 2.78 2.09
CA SER A 113 14.57 3.23 1.69
C SER A 113 14.89 4.61 2.26
N SER A 114 13.97 5.56 2.20
CA SER A 114 14.13 6.92 2.76
C SER A 114 14.38 6.90 4.27
N VAL A 115 13.56 6.18 5.03
CA VAL A 115 13.67 6.07 6.50
C VAL A 115 14.98 5.38 6.89
N ARG A 116 15.33 4.29 6.21
CA ARG A 116 16.59 3.57 6.46
C ARG A 116 17.81 4.44 6.18
N ASN A 117 17.78 5.23 5.10
CA ASN A 117 18.86 6.15 4.79
C ASN A 117 18.98 7.26 5.82
N SER A 118 17.85 7.81 6.30
CA SER A 118 17.85 8.78 7.39
C SER A 118 18.47 8.19 8.66
N LEU A 119 18.10 6.97 9.04
CA LEU A 119 18.66 6.32 10.23
C LEU A 119 20.16 6.10 10.10
N ARG A 120 20.63 5.64 8.93
CA ARG A 120 22.07 5.49 8.66
C ARG A 120 22.83 6.82 8.74
N GLN A 121 22.24 7.89 8.24
CA GLN A 121 22.85 9.22 8.34
C GLN A 121 22.91 9.68 9.80
N ASP A 122 21.84 9.48 10.56
CA ASP A 122 21.80 9.83 11.99
C ASP A 122 22.87 9.04 12.78
N ILE A 123 23.03 7.74 12.48
CA ILE A 123 24.10 6.91 13.06
C ILE A 123 25.48 7.48 12.71
N ARG A 124 25.75 7.73 11.43
CA ARG A 124 27.04 8.29 10.99
C ARG A 124 27.35 9.61 11.68
N ASN A 125 26.39 10.53 11.72
CA ASN A 125 26.56 11.83 12.37
C ASN A 125 26.82 11.67 13.87
N SER A 126 26.20 10.68 14.53
CA SER A 126 26.43 10.42 15.96
C SER A 126 27.85 9.95 16.26
N ILE A 127 28.45 9.17 15.36
CA ILE A 127 29.84 8.69 15.46
C ILE A 127 30.79 9.86 15.25
N GLU A 128 30.57 10.68 14.21
CA GLU A 128 31.38 11.86 13.92
C GLU A 128 31.33 12.90 15.07
N ALA A 129 30.20 13.00 15.76
CA ALA A 129 30.00 13.88 16.91
C ALA A 129 30.35 13.26 18.27
N ALA A 130 30.84 12.00 18.30
CA ALA A 130 31.17 11.24 19.51
C ALA A 130 30.05 11.24 20.58
N VAL A 131 28.80 11.11 20.14
CA VAL A 131 27.63 11.08 21.05
C VAL A 131 27.59 9.74 21.80
N ASN A 132 27.29 9.80 23.09
CA ASN A 132 27.11 8.58 23.89
C ASN A 132 25.96 7.72 23.35
N LEU A 133 26.17 6.40 23.33
CA LEU A 133 25.19 5.44 22.82
C LEU A 133 23.80 5.54 23.47
N PRO A 134 23.65 5.71 24.81
CA PRO A 134 22.33 5.86 25.42
C PRO A 134 21.59 7.13 24.98
N ASP A 135 22.32 8.24 24.86
CA ASP A 135 21.75 9.53 24.44
C ASP A 135 21.30 9.47 22.98
N PHE A 136 22.12 8.86 22.12
CA PHE A 136 21.76 8.61 20.73
C PHE A 136 20.56 7.67 20.59
N ALA A 137 20.49 6.60 21.39
CA ALA A 137 19.36 5.68 21.39
C ALA A 137 18.06 6.37 21.80
N TYR A 138 18.10 7.25 22.82
CA TYR A 138 16.93 8.01 23.26
C TYR A 138 16.47 9.03 22.20
N ALA A 139 17.42 9.78 21.61
CA ALA A 139 17.14 10.73 20.53
C ALA A 139 16.55 10.02 19.29
N SER A 140 17.13 8.89 18.90
CA SER A 140 16.65 8.07 17.78
C SER A 140 15.27 7.48 18.06
N ALA A 141 15.01 6.97 19.27
CA ALA A 141 13.70 6.49 19.67
C ALA A 141 12.64 7.60 19.60
N THR A 142 12.98 8.84 19.92
CA THR A 142 12.07 9.99 19.79
C THR A 142 11.66 10.24 18.34
N LYS A 143 12.57 10.01 17.39
CA LYS A 143 12.33 10.23 15.96
C LYS A 143 11.66 9.06 15.25
N PHE A 144 11.99 7.83 15.62
CA PHE A 144 11.62 6.63 14.86
C PHE A 144 10.60 5.72 15.55
N LYS A 145 10.51 5.71 16.88
CA LYS A 145 9.55 4.87 17.60
C LYS A 145 8.19 5.54 17.63
N ARG A 146 7.13 4.79 17.30
CA ARG A 146 5.77 5.32 17.39
C ARG A 146 5.42 5.58 18.86
N GLY A 147 4.99 6.82 19.16
CA GLY A 147 4.68 7.24 20.54
C GLY A 147 5.91 7.63 21.39
N GLY A 148 7.12 7.61 20.80
CA GLY A 148 8.34 8.04 21.46
C GLY A 148 8.94 7.02 22.44
N PRO A 149 10.06 7.38 23.11
CA PRO A 149 10.80 6.49 24.00
C PRO A 149 10.02 6.10 25.26
N GLY A 150 9.18 6.99 25.79
CA GLY A 150 8.60 6.89 27.14
C GLY A 150 9.54 7.45 28.21
N LEU A 151 9.23 7.26 29.49
CA LEU A 151 10.08 7.71 30.61
C LEU A 151 11.41 6.97 30.68
N ASN A 152 11.42 5.68 30.32
CA ASN A 152 12.61 4.83 30.30
C ASN A 152 12.63 4.03 29.00
N LEU A 153 13.70 4.19 28.20
CA LEU A 153 13.89 3.41 26.99
C LEU A 153 14.32 1.99 27.37
N PRO A 154 13.63 0.93 26.91
CA PRO A 154 14.05 -0.45 27.20
C PRO A 154 15.45 -0.72 26.63
N VAL A 155 16.26 -1.44 27.40
CA VAL A 155 17.67 -1.78 27.05
C VAL A 155 17.79 -2.44 25.67
N GLY A 156 16.78 -3.19 25.25
CA GLY A 156 16.74 -3.83 23.93
C GLY A 156 16.89 -2.85 22.76
N PHE A 157 16.41 -1.60 22.88
CA PHE A 157 16.59 -0.59 21.83
C PHE A 157 18.04 -0.10 21.78
N THR A 158 18.69 0.08 22.93
CA THR A 158 20.10 0.45 23.00
C THR A 158 20.99 -0.65 22.40
N VAL A 159 20.70 -1.92 22.71
CA VAL A 159 21.39 -3.07 22.09
C VAL A 159 21.14 -3.12 20.59
N HIS A 160 19.90 -2.91 20.14
CA HIS A 160 19.57 -2.86 18.72
C HIS A 160 20.37 -1.77 17.99
N VAL A 161 20.44 -0.57 18.58
CA VAL A 161 21.24 0.53 18.02
C VAL A 161 22.73 0.18 17.98
N ALA A 162 23.27 -0.44 19.05
CA ALA A 162 24.66 -0.87 19.10
C ALA A 162 25.01 -1.89 18.01
N LEU A 163 24.07 -2.76 17.64
CA LEU A 163 24.25 -3.75 16.58
C LEU A 163 24.14 -3.16 15.16
N LEU A 164 23.61 -1.94 15.03
CA LEU A 164 23.46 -1.23 13.76
C LEU A 164 24.64 -0.29 13.45
N VAL A 165 25.40 0.09 14.48
CA VAL A 165 26.67 0.84 14.40
C VAL A 165 27.78 -0.12 13.96
#